data_AF-A0A535NIL4-F1
#
_entry.id   AF-A0A535NIL4-F1
#
_cell.length_a   1.000
_cell.length_b   1.000
_cell.length_c   1.000
_cell.angle_alpha   90.00
_cell.angle_beta   90.00
_cell.angle_gamma   90.00
#
_symmetry.space_group_name_H-M   'P 1'
#
loop_
_entity.id
_entity.type
_entity.pdbx_description
1 polymer ?
#
loop_
_entity_poly.entity_id
_entity_poly.type
_entity_poly.pdbx_seq_one_letter_code
_entity_poly.pdbx_strand_id
1 'polypeptide(L)'
;MKAEALRGSGLNAAAIDGAVLAQTLMVPDDHHRPLLLKGRILTRDDWPVVANARVDELHVVRMEPGDIHEDEAARRLAMLVAGPGVVRHGPVESQVRLSAEVNGIFTVDVQRLEALNAIADISVFTLFDGQ
;
A
#
# COMPACT_ATOMS: atom_id res chain seq x y z
N MET A 1 -11.79 9.27 -1.47
CA MET A 1 -11.81 8.05 -2.31
C MET A 1 -13.20 7.44 -2.44
N LYS A 2 -13.50 6.79 -3.58
CA LYS A 2 -14.79 6.12 -3.86
C LYS A 2 -14.59 4.65 -4.22
N ALA A 3 -15.28 3.76 -3.51
CA ALA A 3 -15.33 2.33 -3.87
C ALA A 3 -16.30 2.07 -5.03
N GLU A 4 -15.91 1.18 -5.95
CA GLU A 4 -16.66 0.83 -7.14
C GLU A 4 -16.54 -0.66 -7.45
N ALA A 5 -17.62 -1.25 -7.95
CA ALA A 5 -17.66 -2.61 -8.46
C ALA A 5 -17.86 -2.59 -9.99
N LEU A 6 -16.86 -3.01 -10.75
CA LEU A 6 -16.93 -3.10 -12.20
C LEU A 6 -17.43 -4.49 -12.61
N ARG A 7 -18.44 -4.55 -13.48
CA ARG A 7 -19.08 -5.79 -13.93
C ARG A 7 -19.50 -5.71 -15.40
N GLY A 8 -19.68 -6.86 -16.04
CA GLY A 8 -20.21 -6.96 -17.41
C GLY A 8 -19.43 -6.09 -18.41
N SER A 9 -20.12 -5.32 -19.24
CA SER A 9 -19.49 -4.40 -20.21
C SER A 9 -18.72 -3.23 -19.56
N GLY A 10 -18.99 -2.94 -18.29
CA GLY A 10 -18.27 -1.93 -17.51
C GLY A 10 -16.89 -2.40 -17.05
N LEU A 11 -16.61 -3.70 -17.08
CA LEU A 11 -15.29 -4.26 -16.79
C LEU A 11 -14.47 -4.30 -18.08
N ASN A 12 -13.65 -3.29 -18.31
CA ASN A 12 -12.81 -3.16 -19.50
C ASN A 12 -11.52 -2.37 -19.22
N ALA A 13 -10.59 -2.35 -20.18
CA ALA A 13 -9.29 -1.70 -20.04
C ALA A 13 -9.38 -0.20 -19.69
N ALA A 14 -10.34 0.53 -20.25
CA ALA A 14 -10.51 1.95 -19.98
C ALA A 14 -11.09 2.20 -18.58
N ALA A 15 -11.99 1.33 -18.13
CA ALA A 15 -12.59 1.42 -16.81
C ALA A 15 -11.57 1.16 -15.70
N ILE A 16 -10.66 0.19 -15.84
CA ILE A 16 -9.70 -0.10 -14.76
C ILE A 16 -8.58 0.94 -14.62
N ASP A 17 -8.34 1.75 -15.65
CA ASP A 17 -7.20 2.67 -15.73
C ASP A 17 -7.20 3.67 -14.56
N GLY A 18 -6.10 3.70 -13.82
CA GLY A 18 -5.91 4.54 -12.63
C GLY A 18 -6.68 4.12 -11.38
N ALA A 19 -7.44 3.03 -11.42
CA ALA A 19 -8.15 2.52 -10.25
C ALA A 19 -7.22 1.70 -9.34
N VAL A 20 -7.40 1.80 -8.03
CA VAL A 20 -6.67 0.98 -7.06
C VAL A 20 -7.43 -0.34 -6.88
N LEU A 21 -6.76 -1.46 -7.12
CA LEU A 21 -7.34 -2.78 -7.00
C LEU A 21 -7.64 -3.10 -5.52
N ALA A 22 -8.90 -3.38 -5.18
CA ALA A 22 -9.34 -3.58 -3.80
C ALA A 22 -9.33 -5.06 -3.34
N GLN A 23 -8.93 -5.99 -4.22
CA GLN A 23 -8.87 -7.42 -3.97
C GLN A 23 -7.65 -8.04 -4.65
N THR A 24 -7.05 -9.10 -4.09
CA THR A 24 -6.01 -9.84 -4.81
C THR A 24 -6.64 -10.68 -5.91
N LEU A 25 -6.14 -10.57 -7.14
CA LEU A 25 -6.54 -11.44 -8.24
C LEU A 25 -5.68 -12.70 -8.21
N MET A 26 -6.33 -13.86 -8.25
CA MET A 26 -5.66 -15.16 -8.23
C MET A 26 -5.70 -15.80 -9.61
N VAL A 27 -4.83 -16.77 -9.84
CA VAL A 27 -4.91 -17.62 -11.02
C VAL A 27 -6.21 -18.41 -10.97
N PRO A 28 -6.97 -18.50 -12.08
CA PRO A 28 -8.14 -19.38 -12.15
C PRO A 28 -7.77 -20.80 -11.73
N ASP A 29 -8.58 -21.39 -10.86
CA ASP A 29 -8.40 -22.75 -10.34
C ASP A 29 -7.12 -22.97 -9.47
N ASP A 30 -6.36 -21.92 -9.16
CA ASP A 30 -5.21 -21.94 -8.24
C ASP A 30 -5.23 -20.72 -7.31
N HIS A 31 -5.93 -20.88 -6.18
CA HIS A 31 -6.08 -19.84 -5.15
C HIS A 31 -4.83 -19.61 -4.29
N HIS A 32 -3.69 -20.21 -4.60
CA HIS A 32 -2.43 -19.95 -3.91
C HIS A 32 -1.47 -19.07 -4.70
N ARG A 33 -1.76 -18.83 -5.99
CA ARG A 33 -0.89 -18.02 -6.86
C ARG A 33 -1.54 -16.69 -7.23
N PRO A 34 -1.06 -15.56 -6.70
CA PRO A 34 -1.57 -14.24 -7.07
C PRO A 34 -1.10 -13.85 -8.47
N LEU A 35 -2.02 -13.26 -9.25
CA LEU A 35 -1.75 -12.56 -10.51
C LEU A 35 -1.45 -11.08 -10.26
N LEU A 36 -2.32 -10.40 -9.50
CA LEU A 36 -2.17 -9.00 -9.08
C LEU A 36 -2.53 -8.88 -7.61
N LEU A 37 -1.72 -8.15 -6.85
CA LEU A 37 -1.96 -7.91 -5.44
C LEU A 37 -2.93 -6.74 -5.23
N LYS A 38 -3.73 -6.84 -4.15
CA LYS A 38 -4.50 -5.71 -3.62
C LYS A 38 -3.57 -4.50 -3.39
N GLY A 39 -4.10 -3.30 -3.61
CA GLY A 39 -3.35 -2.04 -3.48
C GLY A 39 -2.60 -1.64 -4.75
N ARG A 40 -2.62 -2.47 -5.82
CA ARG A 40 -2.04 -2.07 -7.09
C ARG A 40 -2.86 -0.96 -7.76
N ILE A 41 -2.21 0.12 -8.18
CA ILE A 41 -2.77 1.08 -9.13
C ILE A 41 -2.77 0.43 -10.51
N LEU A 42 -3.95 0.11 -11.04
CA LEU A 42 -4.11 -0.53 -12.33
C LEU A 42 -3.85 0.44 -13.47
N THR A 43 -3.22 -0.06 -14.52
CA THR A 43 -3.13 0.63 -15.81
C THR A 43 -3.87 -0.15 -16.88
N ARG A 44 -4.07 0.45 -18.06
CA ARG A 44 -4.61 -0.28 -19.23
C ARG A 44 -3.84 -1.55 -19.57
N ASP A 45 -2.53 -1.57 -19.32
CA ASP A 45 -1.66 -2.70 -19.62
C ASP A 45 -1.89 -3.90 -18.68
N ASP A 46 -2.52 -3.68 -17.53
CA ASP A 46 -2.93 -4.76 -16.62
C ASP A 46 -4.18 -5.51 -17.13
N TRP A 47 -4.90 -4.96 -18.13
CA TRP A 47 -6.16 -5.54 -18.62
C TRP A 47 -6.07 -7.03 -19.03
N PRO A 48 -5.04 -7.48 -19.79
CA PRO A 48 -4.94 -8.90 -20.13
C PRO A 48 -4.87 -9.81 -18.90
N VAL A 49 -4.21 -9.35 -17.82
CA VAL A 49 -4.09 -10.10 -16.56
C VAL A 49 -5.43 -10.12 -15.83
N VAL A 50 -6.11 -8.97 -15.73
CA VAL A 50 -7.44 -8.84 -15.12
C VAL A 50 -8.47 -9.72 -15.86
N ALA A 51 -8.49 -9.68 -17.19
CA ALA A 51 -9.38 -10.51 -18.00
C ALA A 51 -9.08 -12.01 -17.83
N ASN A 52 -7.80 -12.38 -17.73
CA ASN A 52 -7.41 -13.78 -17.50
C ASN A 52 -7.75 -14.27 -16.08
N ALA A 53 -7.92 -13.39 -15.10
CA ALA A 53 -8.37 -13.77 -13.76
C ALA A 53 -9.83 -14.28 -13.74
N ARG A 54 -10.61 -14.05 -14.81
CA ARG A 54 -12.01 -14.52 -14.99
C ARG A 54 -12.92 -14.16 -13.82
N VAL A 55 -12.76 -12.96 -13.27
CA VAL A 55 -13.65 -12.45 -12.23
C VAL A 55 -14.92 -11.86 -12.86
N ASP A 56 -16.09 -12.23 -12.35
CA ASP A 56 -17.37 -11.63 -12.77
C ASP A 56 -17.51 -10.17 -12.31
N GLU A 57 -16.81 -9.84 -11.23
CA GLU A 57 -16.82 -8.55 -10.57
C GLU A 57 -15.41 -8.18 -10.10
N LEU A 58 -15.00 -6.95 -10.42
CA LEU A 58 -13.75 -6.37 -9.96
C LEU A 58 -14.03 -5.21 -9.00
N HIS A 59 -13.63 -5.37 -7.73
CA HIS A 59 -13.69 -4.27 -6.77
C HIS A 59 -12.46 -3.37 -6.91
N VAL A 60 -12.72 -2.08 -7.07
CA VAL A 60 -11.69 -1.06 -7.19
C VAL A 60 -12.03 0.17 -6.33
N VAL A 61 -11.01 0.98 -6.07
CA VAL A 61 -11.13 2.27 -5.42
C VAL A 61 -10.64 3.35 -6.39
N ARG A 62 -11.45 4.39 -6.58
CA ARG A 62 -11.06 5.61 -7.28
C ARG A 62 -10.50 6.60 -6.27
N MET A 63 -9.26 7.00 -6.50
CA MET A 63 -8.69 8.14 -5.79
C MET A 63 -9.34 9.43 -6.28
N GLU A 64 -9.80 10.25 -5.35
CA GLU A 64 -10.31 11.59 -5.58
C GLU A 64 -9.17 12.61 -5.48
N PRO A 65 -9.33 13.83 -6.04
CA PRO A 65 -8.34 14.88 -5.88
C PRO A 65 -8.04 15.13 -4.40
N GLY A 66 -6.77 15.00 -4.02
CA GLY A 66 -6.30 15.15 -2.63
C GLY A 66 -6.07 13.83 -1.90
N ASP A 67 -6.56 12.70 -2.42
CA ASP A 67 -6.24 11.39 -1.85
C ASP A 67 -4.76 11.03 -2.08
N ILE A 68 -4.20 10.27 -1.14
CA ILE A 68 -2.84 9.74 -1.21
C ILE A 68 -2.92 8.21 -1.15
N HIS A 69 -2.17 7.54 -2.03
CA HIS A 69 -2.07 6.09 -2.01
C HIS A 69 -1.35 5.61 -0.75
N GLU A 70 -1.75 4.48 -0.17
CA GLU A 70 -1.19 3.96 1.08
C GLU A 70 0.34 3.82 1.05
N ASP A 71 0.90 3.27 -0.02
CA ASP A 71 2.35 3.17 -0.22
C ASP A 71 3.05 4.54 -0.23
N GLU A 72 2.40 5.56 -0.80
CA GLU A 72 2.94 6.91 -0.83
C GLU A 72 2.83 7.57 0.54
N ALA A 73 1.73 7.34 1.27
CA ALA A 73 1.60 7.76 2.66
C ALA A 73 2.68 7.13 3.55
N ALA A 74 2.93 5.82 3.40
CA ALA A 74 3.97 5.11 4.12
C ALA A 74 5.38 5.65 3.83
N ARG A 75 5.69 5.96 2.56
CA ARG A 75 6.96 6.61 2.18
C ARG A 75 7.14 7.98 2.82
N ARG A 76 6.09 8.81 2.80
CA ARG A 76 6.13 10.15 3.42
C ARG A 76 6.33 10.06 4.94
N LEU A 77 5.63 9.15 5.59
CA LEU A 77 5.78 8.90 7.02
C LEU A 77 7.20 8.43 7.35
N ALA A 78 7.72 7.45 6.60
CA ALA A 78 9.09 6.97 6.76
C ALA A 78 10.15 8.06 6.52
N MET A 79 9.93 8.96 5.55
CA MET A 79 10.80 10.12 5.35
C MET A 79 10.78 11.09 6.52
N LEU A 80 9.62 11.29 7.13
CA LEU A 80 9.46 12.18 8.29
C LEU A 80 10.17 11.64 9.53
N VAL A 81 10.11 10.33 9.77
CA VAL A 81 10.64 9.72 11.00
C VAL A 81 12.07 9.20 10.88
N ALA A 82 12.59 8.97 9.66
CA ALA A 82 13.95 8.50 9.47
C ALA A 82 14.97 9.61 9.75
N GLY A 83 15.89 9.34 10.67
CA GLY A 83 17.03 10.20 10.97
C GLY A 83 18.34 9.70 10.34
N PRO A 84 19.47 10.36 10.64
CA PRO A 84 20.80 9.87 10.28
C PRO A 84 21.02 8.42 10.74
N GLY A 85 21.61 7.59 9.88
CA GLY A 85 21.87 6.18 10.18
C GLY A 85 20.63 5.27 10.12
N VAL A 86 19.51 5.72 9.56
CA VAL A 86 18.30 4.92 9.32
C VAL A 86 18.13 4.62 7.83
N VAL A 87 18.08 3.33 7.49
CA VAL A 87 17.77 2.82 6.15
C VAL A 87 16.27 2.51 6.07
N ARG A 88 15.66 2.85 4.93
CA ARG A 88 14.24 2.62 4.63
C ARG A 88 14.11 1.51 3.58
N HIS A 89 13.19 0.57 3.80
CA HIS A 89 12.93 -0.56 2.92
C HIS A 89 11.45 -0.64 2.53
N GLY A 90 11.15 -0.93 1.26
CA GLY A 90 9.78 -1.04 0.75
C GLY A 90 9.32 0.22 0.00
N PRO A 91 8.01 0.48 -0.08
CA PRO A 91 6.93 -0.13 0.71
C PRO A 91 6.60 -1.58 0.31
N VAL A 92 6.09 -2.34 1.28
CA VAL A 92 5.52 -3.69 1.12
C VAL A 92 4.28 -3.75 2.01
N GLU A 93 3.11 -4.09 1.43
CA GLU A 93 1.83 -4.15 2.16
C GLU A 93 1.57 -2.89 2.99
N SER A 94 1.63 -1.72 2.33
CA SER A 94 1.33 -0.42 2.93
C SER A 94 2.31 0.02 4.03
N GLN A 95 3.48 -0.64 4.14
CA GLN A 95 4.45 -0.40 5.21
C GLN A 95 5.86 -0.16 4.65
N VAL A 96 6.59 0.77 5.26
CA VAL A 96 8.02 0.96 5.04
C VAL A 96 8.76 0.52 6.29
N ARG A 97 9.66 -0.45 6.15
CA ARG A 97 10.48 -0.95 7.26
C ARG A 97 11.70 -0.05 7.44
N LEU A 98 12.03 0.25 8.69
CA LEU A 98 13.22 1.01 9.07
C LEU A 98 14.25 0.09 9.72
N SER A 99 15.52 0.28 9.40
CA SER A 99 16.63 -0.43 10.05
C SER A 99 17.81 0.49 10.28
N ALA A 100 18.66 0.19 11.27
CA ALA A 100 19.90 0.91 11.46
C ALA A 100 20.90 0.58 10.34
N GLU A 101 21.64 1.58 9.89
CA GLU A 101 22.76 1.43 8.95
C GLU A 101 24.01 0.85 9.64
N VAL A 102 24.13 1.09 10.95
CA VAL A 102 25.27 0.69 11.78
C VAL A 102 24.81 0.07 13.09
N ASN A 103 25.69 -0.69 13.73
CA ASN A 103 25.45 -1.19 15.08
C ASN A 103 25.54 -0.03 16.09
N GLY A 104 24.62 0.01 17.05
CA GLY A 104 24.57 1.07 18.06
C GLY A 104 23.38 0.90 19.00
N ILE A 105 23.10 1.94 19.78
CA ILE A 105 21.94 2.02 20.66
C ILE A 105 20.81 2.74 19.91
N PHE A 106 19.64 2.11 19.87
CA PHE A 106 18.43 2.74 19.36
C PHE A 106 17.89 3.73 20.38
N THR A 107 17.65 4.96 19.94
CA THR A 107 17.00 5.98 20.75
C THR A 107 15.77 6.52 20.03
N VAL A 108 14.71 6.80 20.78
CA VAL A 108 13.47 7.36 20.24
C VAL A 108 12.91 8.42 21.18
N ASP A 109 12.48 9.53 20.61
CA ASP A 109 11.70 10.52 21.34
C ASP A 109 10.27 9.97 21.51
N VAL A 110 10.03 9.32 22.65
CA VAL A 110 8.76 8.65 22.97
C VAL A 110 7.59 9.63 22.91
N GLN A 111 7.76 10.85 23.41
CA GLN A 111 6.68 11.85 23.41
C GLN A 111 6.29 12.26 21.98
N ARG A 112 7.26 12.44 21.09
CA ARG A 112 6.98 12.71 19.67
C ARG A 112 6.36 11.52 18.95
N LEU A 113 6.82 10.30 19.27
CA LEU A 113 6.25 9.08 18.69
C LEU A 113 4.78 8.91 19.10
N GLU A 114 4.46 9.14 20.38
CA GLU A 114 3.09 9.12 20.89
C GLU A 114 2.22 10.19 20.22
N ALA A 115 2.73 11.42 20.09
CA ALA A 115 2.01 12.50 19.42
C ALA A 115 1.74 12.19 17.93
N LEU A 116 2.68 11.53 17.26
CA LEU A 116 2.51 11.06 15.89
C LEU A 116 1.43 9.98 15.81
N ASN A 117 1.50 8.96 16.67
CA ASN A 117 0.55 7.86 16.72
C ASN A 117 -0.85 8.27 17.22
N ALA A 118 -1.02 9.47 17.75
CA ALA A 118 -2.32 10.04 18.10
C ALA A 118 -3.08 10.57 16.87
N ILE A 119 -2.41 10.75 15.73
CA ILE A 119 -3.06 11.12 14.47
C ILE A 119 -3.80 9.89 13.94
N ALA A 120 -5.06 10.06 13.56
CA ALA A 120 -5.88 8.98 13.03
C ALA A 120 -5.25 8.35 11.76
N ASP A 121 -5.46 7.05 11.62
CA ASP A 121 -5.09 6.25 10.44
C ASP A 121 -3.59 6.15 10.13
N ILE A 122 -2.72 6.64 11.02
CA ILE A 122 -1.27 6.44 10.93
C ILE A 122 -0.75 5.66 12.14
N SER A 123 0.34 4.93 11.93
CA SER A 123 1.02 4.21 13.01
C SER A 123 2.50 4.05 12.69
N VAL A 124 3.32 4.30 13.69
CA VAL A 124 4.76 4.02 13.71
C VAL A 124 5.07 3.22 14.96
N PHE A 125 5.71 2.08 14.79
CA PHE A 125 6.15 1.23 15.87
C PHE A 125 7.66 1.00 15.77
N THR A 126 8.32 0.92 16.91
CA THR A 126 9.76 0.80 17.03
C THR A 126 10.13 -0.24 18.10
N LEU A 127 11.43 -0.48 18.27
CA LEU A 127 11.96 -1.08 19.50
C LEU A 127 11.73 -0.15 20.69
N PHE A 128 11.95 -0.65 21.91
CA PHE A 128 11.96 0.21 23.09
C PHE A 128 13.19 1.13 23.07
N ASP A 129 13.03 2.32 23.64
CA ASP A 129 14.14 3.26 23.79
C ASP A 129 15.31 2.62 24.58
N GLY A 130 16.53 2.81 24.09
CA GLY A 130 17.75 2.30 24.71
C GLY A 130 18.08 0.84 24.39
N GLN A 131 17.43 0.21 23.41
CA GLN A 131 17.74 -1.15 22.94
C GLN A 131 18.87 -1.23 21.92
#